data_AF-A0A3M1U3L7-F1
#
_entry.id   AF-A0A3M1U3L7-F1
#
_cell.length_a   1.000
_cell.length_b   1.000
_cell.length_c   1.000
_cell.angle_alpha   90.00
_cell.angle_beta   90.00
_cell.angle_gamma   90.00
#
_symmetry.space_group_name_H-M   'P 1'
#
loop_
_entity.id
_entity.type
_entity.pdbx_description
1 polymer ?
#
loop_
_entity_poly.entity_id
_entity_poly.type
_entity_poly.pdbx_seq_one_letter_code
_entity_poly.pdbx_strand_id
1 'polypeptide(L)'
;MQAVKVRWLIGFTCLVALFWAAAGTAFAQALGGADQVRGQFMTLVACTPETGFWEEYDTLLLEDNREIRLDFLPWARKPSLGSTVTVAGRWKTRDRFEVSWVVSEDPRMAGGNPTTGEQRVCVLLVNFQDDTTQNATVEGVRQRMFDPNNSADKWWREASFGKMWITGDVYGWYTLPINRGCDPSEWRRLAIQMADPDVYFPQYNRLFILVPTGGGCSWGGLGTLGMQTFQTDDGPWTTSTSWCRSEYYNTNTNTAIMITTHEGGHNLGQHHASSIAFNGEALGQFDNNGADGTTSEYGDRLDTLGNWNLGCYNGRHKITLNWWDPEHVVDVRRAGTYSLSPYLLNSPEPKVLALFRGHAPNTNRDEYLYLEWRQPIGYDQGINWRNGANYNGVLGHFHWNNGSTKTYLIDFSYQDNDFLDAVLRTGQTWLDNYTGLGVRVVGVENGRMVVEVSFSDTGNLTEPIGFQVTGGVRTSGGLSDLISSDNRYVVIEARRPTEAARPFAEMTVDTLSPFRNPPRLDLIVEAAATAPAIQVIEMWNYDTERWEEVSRRVATPSDSTVQVSVTSNTARFIQPGTRLVRARVGWYDNQIPLAFWQARVDRVVWNVYF
;
A
#
# COMPACT_ATOMS: atom_id res chain seq x y z
N MET A 1 1.88 35.42 48.41
CA MET A 1 3.20 35.80 47.87
C MET A 1 3.79 34.57 47.19
N GLN A 2 3.25 34.07 46.07
CA GLN A 2 3.46 34.55 44.70
C GLN A 2 4.83 35.18 44.47
N ALA A 3 5.79 34.39 43.97
CA ALA A 3 6.36 34.53 42.62
C ALA A 3 7.66 33.71 42.51
N VAL A 4 7.95 33.30 41.28
CA VAL A 4 9.23 32.78 40.77
C VAL A 4 9.46 31.27 40.95
N LYS A 5 9.04 30.50 39.93
CA LYS A 5 9.85 29.47 39.22
C LYS A 5 9.00 28.68 38.21
N VAL A 6 8.52 29.34 37.15
CA VAL A 6 8.13 28.67 35.89
C VAL A 6 8.51 29.60 34.75
N ARG A 7 9.73 29.46 34.22
CA ARG A 7 10.17 30.21 33.04
C ARG A 7 11.34 29.54 32.31
N TRP A 8 11.28 28.23 32.07
CA TRP A 8 12.30 27.53 31.26
C TRP A 8 11.78 26.35 30.40
N LEU A 9 10.47 26.22 30.17
CA LEU A 9 9.93 25.16 29.30
C LEU A 9 8.99 25.62 28.16
N ILE A 10 8.81 26.92 27.96
CA ILE A 10 7.98 27.47 26.84
C ILE A 10 8.87 27.99 25.68
N GLY A 11 10.19 28.09 25.90
CA GLY A 11 11.12 28.61 24.88
C GLY A 11 11.46 27.64 23.76
N PHE A 12 11.52 26.33 24.03
CA PHE A 12 12.08 25.37 23.06
C PHE A 12 11.07 24.87 22.01
N THR A 13 9.79 24.73 22.37
CA THR A 13 8.72 24.36 21.43
C THR A 13 8.34 25.52 20.50
N CYS A 14 8.42 26.78 20.96
CA CYS A 14 8.25 27.94 20.09
C CYS A 14 9.46 28.15 19.17
N LEU A 15 10.70 27.86 19.61
CA LEU A 15 11.90 28.02 18.77
C LEU A 15 11.96 27.00 17.63
N VAL A 16 11.52 25.75 17.81
CA VAL A 16 11.50 24.76 16.70
C VAL A 16 10.38 25.05 15.70
N ALA A 17 9.21 25.51 16.16
CA ALA A 17 8.13 25.96 15.28
C ALA A 17 8.47 27.27 14.54
N LEU A 18 9.17 28.20 15.20
CA LEU A 18 9.70 29.41 14.57
C LEU A 18 10.86 29.11 13.62
N PHE A 19 11.68 28.08 13.86
CA PHE A 19 12.74 27.69 12.91
C PHE A 19 12.17 27.06 11.63
N TRP A 20 11.06 26.31 11.67
CA TRP A 20 10.41 25.79 10.47
C TRP A 20 9.59 26.85 9.72
N ALA A 21 8.87 27.72 10.43
CA ALA A 21 8.17 28.85 9.81
C ALA A 21 9.15 29.87 9.22
N ALA A 22 10.24 30.18 9.95
CA ALA A 22 11.27 31.11 9.48
C ALA A 22 12.14 30.50 8.37
N ALA A 23 12.43 29.20 8.38
CA ALA A 23 13.13 28.53 7.28
C ALA A 23 12.27 28.48 6.01
N GLY A 24 10.95 28.26 6.13
CA GLY A 24 10.02 28.35 5.01
C GLY A 24 9.92 29.76 4.42
N THR A 25 9.86 30.80 5.26
CA THR A 25 9.85 32.20 4.80
C THR A 25 11.22 32.68 4.31
N ALA A 26 12.32 32.17 4.87
CA ALA A 26 13.69 32.50 4.42
C ALA A 26 14.07 31.78 3.12
N PHE A 27 13.56 30.57 2.87
CA PHE A 27 13.66 29.92 1.55
C PHE A 27 12.79 30.63 0.51
N ALA A 28 11.59 31.08 0.89
CA ALA A 28 10.71 31.87 0.02
C ALA A 28 11.29 33.27 -0.29
N GLN A 29 12.06 33.87 0.63
CA GLN A 29 12.78 35.14 0.38
C GLN A 29 14.11 34.95 -0.36
N ALA A 30 14.73 33.76 -0.28
CA ALA A 30 15.93 33.43 -1.07
C ALA A 30 15.61 33.11 -2.55
N LEU A 31 14.36 32.73 -2.84
CA LEU A 31 13.80 32.55 -4.19
C LEU A 31 12.79 33.67 -4.49
N GLY A 32 13.26 34.89 -4.75
CA GLY A 32 12.37 35.94 -5.26
C GLY A 32 11.67 35.45 -6.55
N GLY A 33 10.33 35.30 -6.52
CA GLY A 33 9.52 35.17 -7.73
C GLY A 33 8.71 33.88 -7.97
N ALA A 34 8.41 33.05 -6.95
CA ALA A 34 7.48 31.94 -7.14
C ALA A 34 6.01 32.41 -7.07
N ASP A 35 5.24 32.12 -8.12
CA ASP A 35 3.80 32.36 -8.15
C ASP A 35 3.11 31.42 -7.16
N GLN A 36 2.00 31.87 -6.56
CA GLN A 36 1.14 31.03 -5.72
C GLN A 36 -0.24 30.92 -6.34
N VAL A 37 -0.75 29.70 -6.39
CA VAL A 37 -2.09 29.41 -6.94
C VAL A 37 -2.86 28.60 -5.91
N ARG A 38 -4.11 29.01 -5.69
CA ARG A 38 -5.04 28.34 -4.77
C ARG A 38 -6.17 27.69 -5.54
N GLY A 39 -6.55 26.49 -5.13
CA GLY A 39 -7.68 25.78 -5.71
C GLY A 39 -7.89 24.42 -5.08
N GLN A 40 -8.81 23.65 -5.63
CA GLN A 40 -9.09 22.29 -5.18
C GLN A 40 -8.29 21.27 -6.01
N PHE A 41 -7.49 20.45 -5.34
CA PHE A 41 -6.63 19.45 -5.96
C PHE A 41 -7.45 18.22 -6.37
N MET A 42 -7.19 17.68 -7.56
CA MET A 42 -7.77 16.43 -8.03
C MET A 42 -6.79 15.69 -8.94
N THR A 43 -6.95 14.37 -9.04
CA THR A 43 -6.28 13.55 -10.06
C THR A 43 -7.34 13.01 -11.01
N LEU A 44 -7.05 13.06 -12.30
CA LEU A 44 -7.87 12.47 -13.35
C LEU A 44 -7.16 11.25 -13.92
N VAL A 45 -7.95 10.24 -14.28
CA VAL A 45 -7.47 8.97 -14.84
C VAL A 45 -8.14 8.78 -16.19
N ALA A 46 -7.35 8.78 -17.27
CA ALA A 46 -7.78 8.55 -18.64
C ALA A 46 -7.43 7.14 -19.09
N CYS A 47 -8.31 6.52 -19.87
CA CYS A 47 -8.21 5.09 -20.16
C CYS A 47 -8.78 4.67 -21.53
N THR A 48 -8.05 3.77 -22.21
CA THR A 48 -8.54 2.91 -23.30
C THR A 48 -7.86 1.54 -23.19
N PRO A 49 -8.47 0.57 -22.48
CA PRO A 49 -7.83 -0.72 -22.27
C PRO A 49 -7.55 -1.49 -23.56
N GLU A 50 -8.36 -1.32 -24.61
CA GLU A 50 -8.18 -2.01 -25.90
C GLU A 50 -6.90 -1.62 -26.62
N THR A 51 -6.42 -0.39 -26.41
CA THR A 51 -5.14 0.10 -26.96
C THR A 51 -4.02 0.11 -25.93
N GLY A 52 -4.31 -0.28 -24.68
CA GLY A 52 -3.39 -0.16 -23.55
C GLY A 52 -3.09 1.28 -23.13
N PHE A 53 -3.82 2.27 -23.67
CA PHE A 53 -3.60 3.67 -23.35
C PHE A 53 -4.11 3.98 -21.95
N TRP A 54 -3.28 4.66 -21.16
CA TRP A 54 -3.69 5.26 -19.89
C TRP A 54 -2.86 6.51 -19.62
N GLU A 55 -3.45 7.43 -18.86
CA GLU A 55 -2.75 8.62 -18.36
C GLU A 55 -3.36 9.02 -17.02
N GLU A 56 -2.52 9.22 -16.02
CA GLU A 56 -2.92 9.89 -14.77
C GLU A 56 -2.32 11.29 -14.76
N TYR A 57 -3.14 12.29 -14.45
CA TYR A 57 -2.65 13.66 -14.34
C TYR A 57 -3.37 14.45 -13.24
N ASP A 58 -2.59 15.32 -12.62
CA ASP A 58 -3.05 16.13 -11.50
C ASP A 58 -3.56 17.48 -12.00
N THR A 59 -4.62 17.97 -11.36
CA THR A 59 -5.26 19.24 -11.69
C THR A 59 -5.55 20.07 -10.45
N LEU A 60 -5.76 21.36 -10.67
CA LEU A 60 -6.20 22.31 -9.67
C LEU A 60 -7.41 23.08 -10.21
N LEU A 61 -8.57 22.91 -9.58
CA LEU A 61 -9.75 23.71 -9.86
C LEU A 61 -9.66 25.05 -9.12
N LEU A 62 -9.59 26.13 -9.87
CA LEU A 62 -9.49 27.48 -9.35
C LEU A 62 -10.86 28.04 -8.97
N GLU A 63 -10.88 29.15 -8.24
CA GLU A 63 -12.11 29.80 -7.78
C GLU A 63 -13.00 30.33 -8.93
N ASP A 64 -12.42 30.55 -10.11
CA ASP A 64 -13.12 30.96 -11.34
C ASP A 64 -13.67 29.77 -12.15
N ASN A 65 -13.74 28.57 -11.55
CA ASN A 65 -14.09 27.29 -12.18
C ASN A 65 -13.16 26.87 -13.34
N ARG A 66 -12.03 27.54 -13.56
CA ARG A 66 -11.03 27.03 -14.50
C ARG A 66 -10.21 25.94 -13.83
N GLU A 67 -9.93 24.89 -14.59
CA GLU A 67 -9.06 23.82 -14.15
C GLU A 67 -7.71 23.94 -14.86
N ILE A 68 -6.63 23.79 -14.11
CA ILE A 68 -5.26 23.81 -14.66
C ILE A 68 -4.55 22.51 -14.36
N ARG A 69 -3.66 22.07 -15.25
CA ARG A 69 -2.82 20.89 -15.04
C ARG A 69 -1.62 21.22 -14.16
N LEU A 70 -1.33 20.34 -13.22
CA LEU A 70 -0.18 20.45 -12.32
C LEU A 70 0.94 19.50 -12.74
N ASP A 71 2.16 20.02 -12.84
CA ASP A 71 3.37 19.22 -12.95
C ASP A 71 4.16 19.33 -11.64
N PHE A 72 4.19 18.29 -10.82
CA PHE A 72 4.96 18.29 -9.58
C PHE A 72 6.43 18.02 -9.85
N LEU A 73 7.31 18.86 -9.29
CA LEU A 73 8.75 18.54 -9.25
C LEU A 73 9.01 17.30 -8.39
N PRO A 74 10.09 16.53 -8.61
CA PRO A 74 10.30 15.22 -7.98
C PRO A 74 10.28 15.21 -6.45
N TRP A 75 10.60 16.34 -5.81
CA TRP A 75 10.60 16.49 -4.35
C TRP A 75 9.30 17.10 -3.80
N ALA A 76 8.40 17.57 -4.66
CA ALA A 76 7.14 18.17 -4.24
C ALA A 76 6.16 17.06 -3.86
N ARG A 77 5.66 17.09 -2.62
CA ARG A 77 4.58 16.21 -2.16
C ARG A 77 3.28 16.53 -2.90
N LYS A 78 2.56 15.48 -3.32
CA LYS A 78 1.17 15.60 -3.80
C LYS A 78 0.19 15.85 -2.63
N PRO A 79 -0.77 16.78 -2.76
CA PRO A 79 -1.86 16.94 -1.82
C PRO A 79 -2.81 15.74 -1.74
N SER A 80 -3.68 15.75 -0.73
CA SER A 80 -4.79 14.81 -0.64
C SER A 80 -5.86 15.13 -1.69
N LEU A 81 -6.47 14.11 -2.30
CA LEU A 81 -7.54 14.29 -3.28
C LEU A 81 -8.67 15.17 -2.72
N GLY A 82 -9.20 16.07 -3.56
CA GLY A 82 -10.28 17.00 -3.24
C GLY A 82 -9.98 18.00 -2.13
N SER A 83 -8.75 18.06 -1.61
CA SER A 83 -8.32 19.07 -0.66
C SER A 83 -8.27 20.44 -1.31
N THR A 84 -8.53 21.49 -0.53
CA THR A 84 -8.25 22.86 -0.97
C THR A 84 -6.81 23.19 -0.62
N VAL A 85 -6.00 23.52 -1.62
CA VAL A 85 -4.57 23.77 -1.46
C VAL A 85 -4.14 25.10 -2.02
N THR A 86 -3.04 25.61 -1.47
CA THR A 86 -2.22 26.63 -2.12
C THR A 86 -0.89 25.99 -2.48
N VAL A 87 -0.53 26.05 -3.76
CA VAL A 87 0.74 25.56 -4.29
C VAL A 87 1.60 26.73 -4.74
N ALA A 88 2.92 26.60 -4.62
CA ALA A 88 3.87 27.58 -5.10
C ALA A 88 4.72 27.00 -6.23
N GLY A 89 5.08 27.83 -7.22
CA GLY A 89 5.76 27.37 -8.41
C GLY A 89 5.82 28.41 -9.52
N ARG A 90 5.71 27.95 -10.77
CA ARG A 90 5.75 28.80 -11.97
C ARG A 90 4.77 28.33 -13.03
N TRP A 91 4.15 29.26 -13.74
CA TRP A 91 3.36 28.95 -14.92
C TRP A 91 4.25 28.49 -16.08
N LYS A 92 3.89 27.37 -16.72
CA LYS A 92 4.48 26.95 -18.02
C LYS A 92 3.67 27.46 -19.19
N THR A 93 2.34 27.45 -19.03
CA THR A 93 1.36 27.99 -19.96
C THR A 93 0.20 28.59 -19.15
N ARG A 94 -0.84 29.08 -19.81
CA ARG A 94 -2.06 29.57 -19.13
C ARG A 94 -2.77 28.51 -18.28
N ASP A 95 -2.64 27.24 -18.67
CA ASP A 95 -3.40 26.12 -18.10
C ASP A 95 -2.49 25.01 -17.56
N ARG A 96 -1.18 25.29 -17.41
CA ARG A 96 -0.19 24.35 -16.85
C ARG A 96 0.73 25.04 -15.87
N PHE A 97 0.79 24.51 -14.65
CA PHE A 97 1.55 25.06 -13.54
C PHE A 97 2.54 24.03 -12.98
N GLU A 98 3.82 24.40 -12.89
CA GLU A 98 4.85 23.55 -12.30
C GLU A 98 4.92 23.79 -10.79
N VAL A 99 4.57 22.78 -10.00
CA VAL A 99 4.53 22.87 -8.54
C VAL A 99 5.90 22.57 -7.96
N SER A 100 6.44 23.53 -7.23
CA SER A 100 7.70 23.39 -6.50
C SER A 100 7.48 22.91 -5.06
N TRP A 101 6.42 23.38 -4.38
CA TRP A 101 5.98 22.88 -3.07
C TRP A 101 4.52 23.25 -2.77
N VAL A 102 3.93 22.55 -1.80
CA VAL A 102 2.61 22.87 -1.23
C VAL A 102 2.80 23.89 -0.09
N VAL A 103 2.14 25.04 -0.18
CA VAL A 103 2.18 26.12 0.83
C VAL A 103 1.23 25.84 1.97
N SER A 104 0.00 25.42 1.64
CA SER A 104 -1.01 25.03 2.63
C SER A 104 -2.00 24.02 2.03
N GLU A 105 -2.61 23.21 2.90
CA GLU A 105 -3.59 22.18 2.55
C GLU A 105 -4.69 22.16 3.62
N ASP A 106 -5.95 22.34 3.22
CA ASP A 106 -7.11 21.88 3.99
C ASP A 106 -7.53 20.52 3.42
N PRO A 107 -7.20 19.41 4.11
CA PRO A 107 -7.38 18.07 3.59
C PRO A 107 -8.86 17.65 3.53
N ARG A 108 -9.77 18.46 4.07
CA ARG A 108 -11.20 18.14 4.08
C ARG A 108 -11.78 18.46 2.71
N MET A 109 -12.24 17.43 2.01
CA MET A 109 -13.17 17.60 0.92
C MET A 109 -14.46 18.24 1.45
N ALA A 110 -14.92 19.34 0.86
CA ALA A 110 -16.25 19.85 1.12
C ALA A 110 -17.27 18.76 0.70
N GLY A 111 -17.99 18.18 1.66
CA GLY A 111 -19.00 17.13 1.40
C GLY A 111 -18.50 15.68 1.37
N GLY A 112 -17.19 15.41 1.51
CA GLY A 112 -16.62 14.06 1.44
C GLY A 112 -16.67 13.41 0.03
N ASN A 113 -16.42 12.10 -0.05
CA ASN A 113 -16.70 11.29 -1.25
C ASN A 113 -17.47 10.03 -0.85
N PRO A 114 -18.82 10.03 -0.88
CA PRO A 114 -19.60 8.89 -0.43
C PRO A 114 -19.42 7.68 -1.35
N THR A 115 -19.12 6.53 -0.76
CA THR A 115 -18.96 5.26 -1.49
C THR A 115 -20.09 4.27 -1.22
N THR A 116 -21.04 4.65 -0.37
CA THR A 116 -22.19 3.85 0.03
C THR A 116 -23.46 4.71 0.03
N GLY A 117 -24.62 4.06 0.06
CA GLY A 117 -25.92 4.70 -0.10
C GLY A 117 -26.22 5.07 -1.55
N GLU A 118 -27.28 5.86 -1.71
CA GLU A 118 -27.70 6.43 -2.99
C GLU A 118 -26.64 7.39 -3.54
N GLN A 119 -26.19 7.14 -4.78
CA GLN A 119 -25.45 8.11 -5.58
C GLN A 119 -26.37 8.65 -6.68
N ARG A 120 -26.56 9.97 -6.72
CA ARG A 120 -27.46 10.63 -7.67
C ARG A 120 -26.68 11.10 -8.88
N VAL A 121 -27.02 10.57 -10.04
CA VAL A 121 -26.28 10.71 -11.29
C VAL A 121 -27.01 11.67 -12.23
N CYS A 122 -26.29 12.69 -12.69
CA CYS A 122 -26.68 13.48 -13.85
C CYS A 122 -25.88 12.98 -15.06
N VAL A 123 -26.56 12.61 -16.12
CA VAL A 123 -25.94 12.23 -17.39
C VAL A 123 -26.25 13.29 -18.44
N LEU A 124 -25.22 13.94 -18.99
CA LEU A 124 -25.35 14.94 -20.05
C LEU A 124 -24.79 14.38 -21.36
N LEU A 125 -25.62 14.30 -22.40
CA LEU A 125 -25.14 14.06 -23.76
C LEU A 125 -24.78 15.41 -24.38
N VAL A 126 -23.56 15.55 -24.92
CA VAL A 126 -23.09 16.81 -25.50
C VAL A 126 -22.36 16.57 -26.82
N ASN A 127 -22.51 17.50 -27.76
CA ASN A 127 -21.78 17.50 -29.04
C ASN A 127 -21.16 18.89 -29.31
N PHE A 128 -20.58 19.10 -30.48
CA PHE A 128 -19.74 20.26 -30.77
C PHE A 128 -20.28 21.05 -31.96
N GLN A 129 -19.91 22.34 -32.06
CA GLN A 129 -20.41 23.19 -33.14
C GLN A 129 -19.92 22.74 -34.55
N ASP A 130 -18.80 22.03 -34.62
CA ASP A 130 -18.24 21.44 -35.84
C ASP A 130 -18.59 19.95 -36.02
N ASP A 131 -19.20 19.31 -35.02
CA ASP A 131 -19.64 17.92 -35.04
C ASP A 131 -20.89 17.75 -34.16
N THR A 132 -22.07 17.87 -34.78
CA THR A 132 -23.37 17.75 -34.12
C THR A 132 -23.88 16.30 -34.08
N THR A 133 -22.99 15.30 -34.16
CA THR A 133 -23.39 13.88 -34.13
C THR A 133 -24.20 13.55 -32.88
N GLN A 134 -25.27 12.77 -33.07
CA GLN A 134 -26.13 12.25 -32.00
C GLN A 134 -26.32 10.74 -32.18
N ASN A 135 -25.34 9.97 -31.73
CA ASN A 135 -25.25 8.52 -31.97
C ASN A 135 -25.88 7.67 -30.85
N ALA A 136 -26.44 8.28 -29.81
CA ALA A 136 -27.10 7.62 -28.69
C ALA A 136 -28.38 8.39 -28.33
N THR A 137 -29.40 7.67 -27.88
CA THR A 137 -30.66 8.27 -27.43
C THR A 137 -30.65 8.45 -25.91
N VAL A 138 -31.31 9.50 -25.42
CA VAL A 138 -31.48 9.75 -23.97
C VAL A 138 -32.10 8.54 -23.27
N GLU A 139 -33.16 7.97 -23.84
CA GLU A 139 -33.83 6.80 -23.28
C GLU A 139 -32.94 5.55 -23.33
N GLY A 140 -32.19 5.35 -24.42
CA GLY A 140 -31.23 4.26 -24.50
C GLY A 140 -30.19 4.34 -23.40
N VAL A 141 -29.59 5.52 -23.18
CA VAL A 141 -28.63 5.75 -22.10
C VAL A 141 -29.29 5.55 -20.73
N ARG A 142 -30.53 6.04 -20.53
CA ARG A 142 -31.29 5.83 -19.28
C ARG A 142 -31.45 4.34 -18.97
N GLN A 143 -31.79 3.53 -19.97
CA GLN A 143 -31.88 2.06 -19.82
C GLN A 143 -30.53 1.44 -19.46
N ARG A 144 -29.42 1.86 -20.08
CA ARG A 144 -28.07 1.36 -19.75
C ARG A 144 -27.65 1.69 -18.31
N MET A 145 -28.06 2.84 -17.80
CA MET A 145 -27.71 3.30 -16.46
C MET A 145 -28.60 2.68 -15.37
N PHE A 146 -29.91 2.56 -15.63
CA PHE A 146 -30.91 2.35 -14.56
C PHE A 146 -31.92 1.21 -14.80
N ASP A 147 -31.83 0.42 -15.89
CA ASP A 147 -32.72 -0.73 -16.07
C ASP A 147 -32.63 -1.69 -14.87
N PRO A 148 -33.75 -2.13 -14.28
CA PRO A 148 -33.74 -2.92 -13.05
C PRO A 148 -33.19 -4.35 -13.22
N ASN A 149 -33.09 -4.84 -14.46
CA ASN A 149 -32.67 -6.22 -14.75
C ASN A 149 -31.22 -6.30 -15.22
N ASN A 150 -30.75 -5.33 -16.02
CA ASN A 150 -29.36 -5.30 -16.47
C ASN A 150 -28.90 -3.87 -16.82
N SER A 151 -28.14 -3.26 -15.91
CA SER A 151 -27.66 -1.88 -16.01
C SER A 151 -26.44 -1.64 -15.10
N ALA A 152 -25.86 -0.45 -15.18
CA ALA A 152 -24.81 -0.03 -14.25
C ALA A 152 -25.29 -0.02 -12.78
N ASP A 153 -26.53 0.41 -12.52
CA ASP A 153 -27.13 0.32 -11.18
C ASP A 153 -27.21 -1.12 -10.69
N LYS A 154 -27.71 -2.02 -11.55
CA LYS A 154 -27.82 -3.43 -11.22
C LYS A 154 -26.46 -4.04 -10.87
N TRP A 155 -25.42 -3.67 -11.60
CA TRP A 155 -24.04 -4.06 -11.33
C TRP A 155 -23.56 -3.56 -9.97
N TRP A 156 -23.69 -2.26 -9.67
CA TRP A 156 -23.23 -1.71 -8.39
C TRP A 156 -23.97 -2.28 -7.19
N ARG A 157 -25.28 -2.53 -7.31
CA ARG A 157 -26.05 -3.20 -6.26
C ARG A 157 -25.53 -4.61 -5.98
N GLU A 158 -25.18 -5.36 -7.01
CA GLU A 158 -24.65 -6.72 -6.84
C GLU A 158 -23.22 -6.68 -6.29
N ALA A 159 -22.34 -5.89 -6.89
CA ALA A 159 -20.94 -5.76 -6.50
C ALA A 159 -20.76 -5.31 -5.04
N SER A 160 -21.68 -4.48 -4.54
CA SER A 160 -21.65 -3.89 -3.19
C SER A 160 -22.55 -4.58 -2.17
N PHE A 161 -23.25 -5.66 -2.53
CA PHE A 161 -24.28 -6.29 -1.67
C PHE A 161 -25.38 -5.31 -1.23
N GLY A 162 -25.75 -4.40 -2.12
CA GLY A 162 -26.77 -3.38 -1.89
C GLY A 162 -26.29 -2.19 -1.03
N LYS A 163 -25.01 -2.13 -0.66
CA LYS A 163 -24.45 -1.01 0.10
C LYS A 163 -24.33 0.26 -0.74
N MET A 164 -24.30 0.15 -2.06
CA MET A 164 -24.33 1.28 -2.99
C MET A 164 -25.31 1.01 -4.12
N TRP A 165 -25.95 2.07 -4.59
CA TRP A 165 -26.75 2.08 -5.80
C TRP A 165 -26.73 3.46 -6.46
N ILE A 166 -27.17 3.54 -7.71
CA ILE A 166 -27.32 4.79 -8.42
C ILE A 166 -28.78 5.07 -8.77
N THR A 167 -29.14 6.35 -8.76
CA THR A 167 -30.40 6.89 -9.28
C THR A 167 -30.07 8.13 -10.10
N GLY A 168 -31.02 8.64 -10.88
CA GLY A 168 -30.85 9.94 -11.52
C GLY A 168 -31.45 10.02 -12.91
N ASP A 169 -30.94 10.97 -13.69
CA ASP A 169 -31.54 11.41 -14.93
C ASP A 169 -30.54 11.59 -16.05
N VAL A 170 -31.05 11.47 -17.27
CA VAL A 170 -30.31 11.62 -18.51
C VAL A 170 -30.91 12.77 -19.31
N TYR A 171 -30.06 13.70 -19.71
CA TYR A 171 -30.39 14.90 -20.46
C TYR A 171 -29.71 14.89 -21.83
N GLY A 172 -30.42 15.40 -22.82
CA GLY A 172 -30.11 15.19 -24.22
C GLY A 172 -29.26 16.29 -24.85
N TRP A 173 -28.74 15.95 -26.03
CA TRP A 173 -27.70 16.65 -26.77
C TRP A 173 -27.66 18.18 -26.66
N TYR A 174 -26.75 18.67 -25.82
CA TYR A 174 -26.33 20.07 -25.77
C TYR A 174 -25.16 20.32 -26.73
N THR A 175 -25.29 21.29 -27.63
CA THR A 175 -24.20 21.69 -28.53
C THR A 175 -23.29 22.71 -27.86
N LEU A 176 -22.06 22.29 -27.57
CA LEU A 176 -21.05 23.16 -26.99
C LEU A 176 -20.57 24.17 -28.05
N PRO A 177 -20.42 25.47 -27.71
CA PRO A 177 -20.01 26.54 -28.65
C PRO A 177 -18.50 26.53 -28.91
N ILE A 178 -17.93 25.34 -29.12
CA ILE A 178 -16.52 25.09 -29.41
C ILE A 178 -16.42 23.99 -30.46
N ASN A 179 -15.32 23.98 -31.20
CA ASN A 179 -14.97 22.85 -32.07
C ASN A 179 -14.46 21.68 -31.22
N ARG A 180 -14.45 20.48 -31.80
CA ARG A 180 -13.79 19.31 -31.22
C ARG A 180 -12.32 19.62 -30.90
N GLY A 181 -11.86 19.12 -29.77
CA GLY A 181 -10.52 19.29 -29.24
C GLY A 181 -10.47 18.67 -27.84
N CYS A 182 -9.41 17.93 -27.55
CA CYS A 182 -9.32 17.14 -26.31
C CYS A 182 -9.09 18.02 -25.07
N ASP A 183 -10.18 18.58 -24.54
CA ASP A 183 -10.20 19.40 -23.31
C ASP A 183 -11.44 19.06 -22.45
N PRO A 184 -11.38 17.98 -21.66
CA PRO A 184 -12.51 17.51 -20.85
C PRO A 184 -12.98 18.55 -19.82
N SER A 185 -12.05 19.35 -19.30
CA SER A 185 -12.32 20.38 -18.30
C SER A 185 -13.18 21.50 -18.90
N GLU A 186 -12.85 21.96 -20.11
CA GLU A 186 -13.67 22.93 -20.84
C GLU A 186 -15.02 22.34 -21.27
N TRP A 187 -15.05 21.08 -21.69
CA TRP A 187 -16.32 20.40 -22.01
C TRP A 187 -17.26 20.36 -20.82
N ARG A 188 -16.76 20.04 -19.62
CA ARG A 188 -17.56 20.03 -18.38
C ARG A 188 -18.10 21.42 -18.08
N ARG A 189 -17.25 22.45 -18.13
CA ARG A 189 -17.67 23.84 -17.87
C ARG A 189 -18.80 24.28 -18.81
N LEU A 190 -18.65 24.03 -20.11
CA LEU A 190 -19.65 24.38 -21.12
C LEU A 190 -20.89 23.49 -21.02
N ALA A 191 -20.75 22.18 -20.73
CA ALA A 191 -21.88 21.27 -20.57
C ALA A 191 -22.78 21.71 -19.42
N ILE A 192 -22.18 22.06 -18.27
CA ILE A 192 -22.91 22.61 -17.11
C ILE A 192 -23.65 23.89 -17.53
N GLN A 193 -22.94 24.84 -18.14
CA GLN A 193 -23.53 26.10 -18.60
C GLN A 193 -24.71 25.92 -19.58
N MET A 194 -24.59 24.98 -20.52
CA MET A 194 -25.63 24.74 -21.53
C MET A 194 -26.83 23.97 -20.98
N ALA A 195 -26.62 23.12 -19.97
CA ALA A 195 -27.66 22.31 -19.36
C ALA A 195 -28.34 22.99 -18.14
N ASP A 196 -27.75 24.06 -17.60
CA ASP A 196 -28.25 24.80 -16.43
C ASP A 196 -29.76 25.17 -16.52
N PRO A 197 -30.31 25.64 -17.65
CA PRO A 197 -31.75 25.93 -17.76
C PRO A 197 -32.68 24.71 -17.56
N ASP A 198 -32.16 23.49 -17.76
CA ASP A 198 -32.92 22.25 -17.71
C ASP A 198 -32.60 21.40 -16.46
N VAL A 199 -31.48 21.67 -15.78
CA VAL A 199 -30.91 20.80 -14.75
C VAL A 199 -30.63 21.57 -13.47
N TYR A 200 -31.37 21.23 -12.41
CA TYR A 200 -31.01 21.66 -11.06
C TYR A 200 -29.86 20.79 -10.52
N PHE A 201 -28.63 21.27 -10.61
CA PHE A 201 -27.42 20.49 -10.32
C PHE A 201 -27.24 20.05 -8.85
N PRO A 202 -27.57 20.87 -7.83
CA PRO A 202 -27.30 20.52 -6.43
C PRO A 202 -27.96 19.23 -5.91
N GLN A 203 -28.90 18.62 -6.66
CA GLN A 203 -29.50 17.34 -6.31
C GLN A 203 -28.65 16.12 -6.72
N TYR A 204 -27.63 16.29 -7.56
CA TYR A 204 -26.76 15.21 -8.05
C TYR A 204 -25.40 15.25 -7.37
N ASN A 205 -24.71 14.12 -7.28
CA ASN A 205 -23.33 14.02 -6.77
C ASN A 205 -22.38 13.25 -7.70
N ARG A 206 -22.89 12.78 -8.85
CA ARG A 206 -22.12 12.14 -9.93
C ARG A 206 -22.52 12.80 -11.26
N LEU A 207 -21.54 13.20 -12.06
CA LEU A 207 -21.76 13.73 -13.40
C LEU A 207 -21.12 12.81 -14.44
N PHE A 208 -21.89 12.36 -15.42
CA PHE A 208 -21.39 11.66 -16.60
C PHE A 208 -21.62 12.55 -17.83
N ILE A 209 -20.58 12.79 -18.61
CA ILE A 209 -20.65 13.57 -19.86
C ILE A 209 -20.34 12.63 -21.01
N LEU A 210 -21.31 12.44 -21.91
CA LEU A 210 -21.16 11.57 -23.07
C LEU A 210 -20.89 12.40 -24.32
N VAL A 211 -19.77 12.13 -24.98
CA VAL A 211 -19.33 12.84 -26.19
C VAL A 211 -19.26 11.90 -27.41
N PRO A 212 -19.52 12.37 -28.63
CA PRO A 212 -19.41 11.56 -29.84
C PRO A 212 -17.96 11.52 -30.31
N THR A 213 -17.55 10.36 -30.81
CA THR A 213 -16.23 10.10 -31.42
C THR A 213 -15.04 10.43 -30.53
N GLY A 214 -15.26 10.48 -29.21
CA GLY A 214 -14.26 10.88 -28.22
C GLY A 214 -13.91 12.37 -28.23
N GLY A 215 -14.62 13.23 -28.98
CA GLY A 215 -14.41 14.68 -28.98
C GLY A 215 -13.00 15.14 -29.42
N GLY A 216 -12.22 14.26 -30.06
CA GLY A 216 -10.81 14.51 -30.40
C GLY A 216 -9.79 13.92 -29.42
N CYS A 217 -10.23 13.23 -28.37
CA CYS A 217 -9.36 12.49 -27.44
C CYS A 217 -9.09 11.06 -27.90
N SER A 218 -7.89 10.55 -27.57
CA SER A 218 -7.51 9.14 -27.82
C SER A 218 -8.07 8.16 -26.79
N TRP A 219 -8.47 8.65 -25.61
CA TRP A 219 -9.04 7.83 -24.55
C TRP A 219 -10.50 7.40 -24.83
N GLY A 220 -10.93 6.29 -24.24
CA GLY A 220 -12.28 5.74 -24.31
C GLY A 220 -13.18 6.20 -23.16
N GLY A 221 -12.59 6.37 -21.98
CA GLY A 221 -13.18 7.04 -20.82
C GLY A 221 -12.16 7.86 -20.03
N LEU A 222 -12.68 8.67 -19.11
CA LEU A 222 -11.92 9.49 -18.18
C LEU A 222 -12.75 9.70 -16.90
N GLY A 223 -12.12 9.65 -15.73
CA GLY A 223 -12.78 9.92 -14.45
C GLY A 223 -11.93 10.75 -13.48
N THR A 224 -12.58 11.55 -12.65
CA THR A 224 -11.95 12.19 -11.49
C THR A 224 -11.83 11.20 -10.33
N LEU A 225 -10.71 11.21 -9.59
CA LEU A 225 -10.51 10.42 -8.36
C LEU A 225 -11.19 11.06 -7.14
N GLY A 226 -12.52 11.14 -7.20
CA GLY A 226 -13.36 11.78 -6.19
C GLY A 226 -14.05 13.03 -6.70
N MET A 227 -14.41 13.92 -5.77
CA MET A 227 -15.33 15.03 -6.03
C MET A 227 -14.65 16.39 -5.93
N GLN A 228 -15.09 17.32 -6.78
CA GLN A 228 -14.73 18.73 -6.75
C GLN A 228 -16.00 19.59 -6.57
N THR A 229 -15.85 20.79 -6.02
CA THR A 229 -16.93 21.76 -5.83
C THR A 229 -16.86 22.85 -6.89
N PHE A 230 -17.88 22.88 -7.74
CA PHE A 230 -18.05 23.88 -8.79
C PHE A 230 -19.05 24.93 -8.34
N GLN A 231 -18.88 26.18 -8.78
CA GLN A 231 -19.94 27.18 -8.65
C GLN A 231 -20.89 27.05 -9.85
N THR A 232 -22.18 26.89 -9.59
CA THR A 232 -23.27 26.91 -10.59
C THR A 232 -24.21 28.07 -10.30
N ASP A 233 -25.14 28.37 -11.20
CA ASP A 233 -26.13 29.42 -10.97
C ASP A 233 -27.09 29.03 -9.83
N ASP A 234 -27.26 27.73 -9.58
CA ASP A 234 -27.98 27.14 -8.43
C ASP A 234 -27.17 27.13 -7.11
N GLY A 235 -25.91 27.58 -7.13
CA GLY A 235 -25.00 27.59 -5.99
C GLY A 235 -23.87 26.56 -6.07
N PRO A 236 -23.15 26.31 -4.96
CA PRO A 236 -22.04 25.37 -4.95
C PRO A 236 -22.52 23.94 -5.14
N TRP A 237 -21.94 23.25 -6.12
CA TRP A 237 -22.25 21.87 -6.46
C TRP A 237 -21.00 21.00 -6.34
N THR A 238 -21.01 20.08 -5.38
CA THR A 238 -19.94 19.10 -5.19
C THR A 238 -20.28 17.83 -5.96
N THR A 239 -19.47 17.48 -6.97
CA THR A 239 -19.67 16.29 -7.80
C THR A 239 -18.34 15.69 -8.24
N SER A 240 -18.35 14.38 -8.52
CA SER A 240 -17.31 13.76 -9.35
C SER A 240 -17.70 13.88 -10.83
N THR A 241 -16.75 13.67 -11.75
CA THR A 241 -17.05 13.69 -13.19
C THR A 241 -16.43 12.49 -13.89
N SER A 242 -17.20 11.90 -14.80
CA SER A 242 -16.75 10.94 -15.79
C SER A 242 -17.07 11.45 -17.20
N TRP A 243 -16.15 11.26 -18.14
CA TRP A 243 -16.38 11.50 -19.56
C TRP A 243 -16.30 10.18 -20.30
N CYS A 244 -17.29 9.91 -21.13
CA CYS A 244 -17.38 8.64 -21.85
C CYS A 244 -17.70 8.87 -23.31
N ARG A 245 -17.24 7.97 -24.18
CA ARG A 245 -17.72 7.94 -25.57
C ARG A 245 -19.17 7.46 -25.62
N SER A 246 -20.02 8.25 -26.24
CA SER A 246 -21.45 7.98 -26.41
C SER A 246 -21.73 6.70 -27.22
N GLU A 247 -20.82 6.32 -28.13
CA GLU A 247 -20.91 5.08 -28.91
C GLU A 247 -21.05 3.83 -28.03
N TYR A 248 -20.38 3.80 -26.88
CA TYR A 248 -20.41 2.66 -25.98
C TYR A 248 -21.79 2.42 -25.36
N TYR A 249 -22.59 3.47 -25.23
CA TYR A 249 -23.96 3.39 -24.70
C TYR A 249 -24.97 2.97 -25.78
N ASN A 250 -24.65 3.19 -27.05
CA ASN A 250 -25.46 2.75 -28.19
C ASN A 250 -25.10 1.34 -28.69
N THR A 251 -23.92 0.80 -28.34
CA THR A 251 -23.45 -0.47 -28.87
C THR A 251 -24.19 -1.67 -28.28
N ASN A 252 -24.08 -1.90 -26.96
CA ASN A 252 -24.82 -2.94 -26.24
C ASN A 252 -24.79 -2.67 -24.72
N THR A 253 -25.57 -3.42 -23.93
CA THR A 253 -25.66 -3.22 -22.47
C THR A 253 -24.33 -3.39 -21.76
N ASN A 254 -23.60 -4.46 -22.08
CA ASN A 254 -22.39 -4.83 -21.35
C ASN A 254 -21.29 -3.80 -21.56
N THR A 255 -21.11 -3.31 -22.79
CA THR A 255 -20.12 -2.25 -23.09
C THR A 255 -20.43 -0.97 -22.31
N ALA A 256 -21.72 -0.60 -22.19
CA ALA A 256 -22.12 0.54 -21.39
C ALA A 256 -21.86 0.33 -19.89
N ILE A 257 -22.15 -0.87 -19.36
CA ILE A 257 -21.86 -1.23 -17.97
C ILE A 257 -20.36 -1.13 -17.71
N MET A 258 -19.53 -1.78 -18.53
CA MET A 258 -18.07 -1.81 -18.40
C MET A 258 -17.47 -0.41 -18.26
N ILE A 259 -17.78 0.51 -19.19
CA ILE A 259 -17.24 1.88 -19.10
C ILE A 259 -17.83 2.65 -17.92
N THR A 260 -19.13 2.50 -17.64
CA THR A 260 -19.77 3.21 -16.53
C THR A 260 -19.18 2.80 -15.18
N THR A 261 -18.94 1.51 -14.97
CA THR A 261 -18.40 0.96 -13.73
C THR A 261 -16.90 1.17 -13.61
N HIS A 262 -16.17 1.28 -14.73
CA HIS A 262 -14.76 1.66 -14.74
C HIS A 262 -14.59 3.14 -14.36
N GLU A 263 -15.16 4.05 -15.15
CA GLU A 263 -15.03 5.50 -14.90
C GLU A 263 -15.73 5.93 -13.61
N GLY A 264 -16.87 5.30 -13.30
CA GLY A 264 -17.57 5.51 -12.05
C GLY A 264 -16.79 4.98 -10.84
N GLY A 265 -15.94 3.97 -11.01
CA GLY A 265 -15.04 3.50 -9.96
C GLY A 265 -13.98 4.54 -9.59
N HIS A 266 -13.45 5.27 -10.58
CA HIS A 266 -12.59 6.43 -10.33
C HIS A 266 -13.32 7.50 -9.52
N ASN A 267 -14.58 7.79 -9.86
CA ASN A 267 -15.42 8.73 -9.11
C ASN A 267 -15.62 8.34 -7.64
N LEU A 268 -15.52 7.05 -7.30
CA LEU A 268 -15.51 6.52 -5.92
C LEU A 268 -14.13 6.53 -5.26
N GLY A 269 -13.12 7.14 -5.91
CA GLY A 269 -11.76 7.27 -5.42
C GLY A 269 -10.84 6.09 -5.73
N GLN A 270 -11.23 5.17 -6.62
CA GLN A 270 -10.41 4.00 -6.96
C GLN A 270 -9.47 4.28 -8.12
N HIS A 271 -8.19 3.89 -8.00
CA HIS A 271 -7.27 3.81 -9.13
C HIS A 271 -7.48 2.50 -9.89
N HIS A 272 -6.75 2.29 -10.99
CA HIS A 272 -6.83 1.03 -11.73
C HIS A 272 -6.45 -0.19 -10.88
N ALA A 273 -6.97 -1.35 -11.28
CA ALA A 273 -6.44 -2.65 -10.85
C ALA A 273 -5.40 -3.13 -11.87
N SER A 274 -4.13 -3.12 -11.50
CA SER A 274 -3.05 -3.56 -12.37
C SER A 274 -2.66 -5.00 -12.07
N SER A 275 -1.78 -5.57 -12.89
CA SER A 275 -1.01 -6.73 -12.47
C SER A 275 0.44 -6.36 -12.21
N ILE A 276 1.15 -7.21 -11.47
CA ILE A 276 2.59 -7.10 -11.30
C ILE A 276 3.25 -8.46 -11.46
N ALA A 277 4.25 -8.54 -12.34
CA ALA A 277 5.05 -9.72 -12.57
C ALA A 277 6.44 -9.55 -11.94
N PHE A 278 6.95 -10.61 -11.32
CA PHE A 278 8.32 -10.69 -10.85
C PHE A 278 9.04 -11.83 -11.57
N ASN A 279 10.35 -11.70 -11.74
CA ASN A 279 11.13 -12.73 -12.40
C ASN A 279 11.34 -13.93 -11.47
N GLY A 280 10.65 -15.03 -11.75
CA GLY A 280 10.88 -16.29 -11.05
C GLY A 280 10.10 -16.47 -9.75
N GLU A 281 9.19 -15.55 -9.40
CA GLU A 281 8.33 -15.66 -8.21
C GLU A 281 6.98 -14.93 -8.37
N ALA A 282 6.00 -15.29 -7.54
CA ALA A 282 4.65 -14.71 -7.59
C ALA A 282 4.58 -13.29 -7.00
N LEU A 283 5.35 -13.04 -5.94
CA LEU A 283 5.36 -11.77 -5.21
C LEU A 283 6.78 -11.45 -4.77
N GLY A 284 7.26 -10.26 -5.11
CA GLY A 284 8.62 -9.82 -4.84
C GLY A 284 8.86 -9.40 -3.39
N GLN A 285 10.04 -8.81 -3.21
CA GLN A 285 10.63 -8.46 -1.91
C GLN A 285 9.70 -7.64 -1.01
N PHE A 286 9.69 -7.99 0.27
CA PHE A 286 9.02 -7.25 1.34
C PHE A 286 9.63 -5.84 1.54
N ASP A 287 8.78 -4.84 1.82
CA ASP A 287 9.18 -3.44 2.06
C ASP A 287 9.99 -2.79 0.92
N ASN A 288 9.74 -3.22 -0.33
CA ASN A 288 10.44 -2.72 -1.51
C ASN A 288 9.56 -1.86 -2.43
N ASN A 289 8.32 -1.55 -2.04
CA ASN A 289 7.38 -0.74 -2.83
C ASN A 289 7.23 -1.18 -4.30
N GLY A 290 7.34 -2.49 -4.57
CA GLY A 290 7.20 -3.06 -5.91
C GLY A 290 8.42 -2.89 -6.82
N ALA A 291 9.58 -2.47 -6.27
CA ALA A 291 10.80 -2.44 -7.07
C ALA A 291 11.12 -3.84 -7.61
N ASP A 292 11.76 -3.87 -8.77
CA ASP A 292 12.07 -5.07 -9.57
C ASP A 292 10.86 -5.82 -10.16
N GLY A 293 9.63 -5.35 -9.89
CA GLY A 293 8.43 -5.85 -10.54
C GLY A 293 8.09 -5.09 -11.83
N THR A 294 7.53 -5.80 -12.80
CA THR A 294 6.99 -5.20 -14.03
C THR A 294 5.48 -5.10 -13.91
N THR A 295 4.97 -3.87 -13.84
CA THR A 295 3.52 -3.63 -13.74
C THR A 295 2.87 -3.55 -15.12
N SER A 296 1.69 -4.14 -15.26
CA SER A 296 0.82 -3.93 -16.43
C SER A 296 -0.44 -3.21 -15.97
N GLU A 297 -0.67 -2.00 -16.51
CA GLU A 297 -1.76 -1.13 -16.05
C GLU A 297 -3.11 -1.82 -16.09
N TYR A 298 -3.40 -2.47 -17.23
CA TYR A 298 -4.63 -3.23 -17.47
C TYR A 298 -4.41 -4.74 -17.35
N GLY A 299 -3.58 -5.12 -16.39
CA GLY A 299 -3.16 -6.51 -16.17
C GLY A 299 -4.15 -7.33 -15.36
N ASP A 300 -4.95 -6.72 -14.50
CA ASP A 300 -6.01 -7.41 -13.76
C ASP A 300 -7.29 -7.49 -14.59
N ARG A 301 -7.33 -8.48 -15.50
CA ARG A 301 -8.49 -8.73 -16.37
C ARG A 301 -9.67 -9.44 -15.67
N LEU A 302 -9.62 -9.51 -14.34
CA LEU A 302 -10.68 -10.05 -13.50
C LEU A 302 -11.45 -8.93 -12.78
N ASP A 303 -10.94 -7.69 -12.81
CA ASP A 303 -11.56 -6.51 -12.24
C ASP A 303 -11.93 -5.54 -13.36
N THR A 304 -13.13 -4.96 -13.31
CA THR A 304 -13.54 -3.91 -14.26
C THR A 304 -12.61 -2.69 -14.21
N LEU A 305 -11.98 -2.38 -13.07
CA LEU A 305 -10.96 -1.32 -12.94
C LEU A 305 -9.60 -1.72 -13.53
N GLY A 306 -9.40 -3.00 -13.84
CA GLY A 306 -8.17 -3.50 -14.46
C GLY A 306 -8.31 -3.86 -15.92
N ASN A 307 -9.53 -3.99 -16.43
CA ASN A 307 -9.80 -4.07 -17.85
C ASN A 307 -11.30 -3.82 -18.08
N TRP A 308 -11.71 -3.37 -19.26
CA TRP A 308 -13.15 -3.23 -19.56
C TRP A 308 -13.82 -4.61 -19.70
N ASN A 309 -14.24 -5.14 -18.57
CA ASN A 309 -14.96 -6.39 -18.39
C ASN A 309 -16.07 -6.21 -17.34
N LEU A 310 -16.87 -7.26 -17.13
CA LEU A 310 -17.99 -7.24 -16.17
C LEU A 310 -17.59 -7.66 -14.75
N GLY A 311 -16.34 -8.11 -14.54
CA GLY A 311 -15.86 -8.58 -13.26
C GLY A 311 -15.97 -7.50 -12.19
N CYS A 312 -16.56 -7.86 -11.05
CA CYS A 312 -16.71 -6.93 -9.93
C CYS A 312 -15.34 -6.53 -9.34
N TYR A 313 -15.29 -5.36 -8.69
CA TYR A 313 -14.07 -4.87 -8.04
C TYR A 313 -13.47 -5.93 -7.12
N ASN A 314 -12.14 -6.01 -7.08
CA ASN A 314 -11.42 -6.93 -6.21
C ASN A 314 -11.65 -6.61 -4.72
N GLY A 315 -11.34 -7.58 -3.87
CA GLY A 315 -11.55 -7.52 -2.44
C GLY A 315 -10.90 -6.31 -1.78
N ARG A 316 -9.71 -5.92 -2.22
CA ARG A 316 -9.00 -4.75 -1.68
C ARG A 316 -9.66 -3.42 -2.05
N HIS A 317 -10.11 -3.25 -3.29
CA HIS A 317 -10.94 -2.09 -3.66
C HIS A 317 -12.25 -2.05 -2.87
N LYS A 318 -12.91 -3.18 -2.67
CA LYS A 318 -14.14 -3.23 -1.85
C LYS A 318 -13.91 -2.88 -0.38
N ILE A 319 -12.71 -3.13 0.17
CA ILE A 319 -12.31 -2.64 1.52
C ILE A 319 -12.27 -1.11 1.55
N THR A 320 -11.61 -0.46 0.59
CA THR A 320 -11.49 1.01 0.56
C THR A 320 -12.84 1.69 0.33
N LEU A 321 -13.77 1.01 -0.35
CA LEU A 321 -15.14 1.47 -0.59
C LEU A 321 -16.10 1.24 0.58
N ASN A 322 -15.68 0.54 1.64
CA ASN A 322 -16.55 0.09 2.75
C ASN A 322 -17.72 -0.81 2.27
N TRP A 323 -17.47 -1.67 1.28
CA TRP A 323 -18.48 -2.60 0.76
C TRP A 323 -18.47 -3.96 1.45
N TRP A 324 -17.51 -4.18 2.33
CA TRP A 324 -17.49 -5.35 3.20
C TRP A 324 -18.06 -4.99 4.57
N ASP A 325 -18.87 -5.89 5.13
CA ASP A 325 -19.10 -5.92 6.57
C ASP A 325 -17.81 -6.36 7.29
N PRO A 326 -17.61 -5.98 8.56
CA PRO A 326 -16.40 -6.31 9.31
C PRO A 326 -16.06 -7.80 9.31
N GLU A 327 -17.07 -8.67 9.36
CA GLU A 327 -16.93 -10.14 9.32
C GLU A 327 -16.46 -10.70 7.97
N HIS A 328 -16.63 -9.96 6.87
CA HIS A 328 -16.21 -10.44 5.54
C HIS A 328 -14.70 -10.36 5.32
N VAL A 329 -13.96 -9.58 6.13
CA VAL A 329 -12.51 -9.38 5.98
C VAL A 329 -11.80 -9.90 7.22
N VAL A 330 -11.02 -10.96 7.06
CA VAL A 330 -10.27 -11.58 8.17
C VAL A 330 -8.82 -11.11 8.14
N ASP A 331 -8.38 -10.40 9.18
CA ASP A 331 -6.96 -10.07 9.43
C ASP A 331 -6.23 -11.32 9.94
N VAL A 332 -5.41 -11.93 9.08
CA VAL A 332 -4.72 -13.19 9.38
C VAL A 332 -3.29 -12.91 9.82
N ARG A 333 -3.05 -13.07 11.13
CA ARG A 333 -1.75 -12.89 11.79
C ARG A 333 -1.23 -14.14 12.50
N ARG A 334 -1.94 -15.26 12.37
CA ARG A 334 -1.62 -16.52 13.07
C ARG A 334 -1.75 -17.69 12.11
N ALA A 335 -0.86 -18.66 12.27
CA ALA A 335 -0.95 -19.89 11.51
C ALA A 335 -2.26 -20.63 11.86
N GLY A 336 -2.85 -21.29 10.87
CA GLY A 336 -4.10 -22.01 11.04
C GLY A 336 -4.83 -22.22 9.72
N THR A 337 -6.01 -22.81 9.84
CA THR A 337 -6.90 -23.06 8.70
C THR A 337 -8.01 -22.01 8.69
N TYR A 338 -8.19 -21.39 7.53
CA TYR A 338 -9.19 -20.36 7.26
C TYR A 338 -10.07 -20.82 6.10
N SER A 339 -11.27 -20.23 5.98
CA SER A 339 -12.19 -20.55 4.90
C SER A 339 -12.74 -19.28 4.26
N LEU A 340 -12.86 -19.30 2.93
CA LEU A 340 -13.46 -18.26 2.10
C LEU A 340 -14.75 -18.78 1.46
N SER A 341 -15.83 -18.01 1.57
CA SER A 341 -17.04 -18.20 0.78
C SER A 341 -16.86 -17.54 -0.61
N PRO A 342 -17.54 -17.99 -1.69
CA PRO A 342 -17.43 -17.33 -2.98
C PRO A 342 -17.71 -15.84 -2.83
N TYR A 343 -16.83 -15.00 -3.37
CA TYR A 343 -16.77 -13.64 -2.86
C TYR A 343 -18.03 -12.80 -3.19
N LEU A 344 -18.76 -13.13 -4.28
CA LEU A 344 -20.07 -12.54 -4.66
C LEU A 344 -21.30 -13.27 -4.11
N LEU A 345 -21.13 -14.39 -3.40
CA LEU A 345 -22.26 -15.05 -2.74
C LEU A 345 -22.72 -14.19 -1.55
N ASN A 346 -23.99 -13.80 -1.48
CA ASN A 346 -24.49 -13.05 -0.34
C ASN A 346 -24.60 -13.96 0.91
N SER A 347 -23.60 -13.92 1.78
CA SER A 347 -23.50 -14.75 2.99
C SER A 347 -22.62 -14.05 4.04
N PRO A 348 -22.85 -14.25 5.35
CA PRO A 348 -22.04 -13.62 6.41
C PRO A 348 -20.62 -14.20 6.54
N GLU A 349 -20.31 -15.26 5.80
CA GLU A 349 -19.04 -15.95 5.83
C GLU A 349 -17.90 -15.08 5.24
N PRO A 350 -16.64 -15.26 5.70
CA PRO A 350 -15.49 -14.52 5.18
C PRO A 350 -15.37 -14.54 3.65
N LYS A 351 -14.99 -13.39 3.09
CA LYS A 351 -14.88 -13.13 1.65
C LYS A 351 -13.46 -12.77 1.22
N VAL A 352 -12.69 -12.19 2.13
CA VAL A 352 -11.30 -11.79 1.93
C VAL A 352 -10.46 -12.21 3.13
N LEU A 353 -9.32 -12.84 2.89
CA LEU A 353 -8.27 -13.02 3.90
C LEU A 353 -7.19 -11.96 3.65
N ALA A 354 -6.99 -11.05 4.60
CA ALA A 354 -5.87 -10.11 4.59
C ALA A 354 -4.70 -10.78 5.33
N LEU A 355 -3.79 -11.40 4.59
CA LEU A 355 -2.64 -12.11 5.13
C LEU A 355 -1.52 -11.12 5.46
N PHE A 356 -1.19 -10.99 6.74
CA PHE A 356 -0.13 -10.10 7.20
C PHE A 356 1.23 -10.55 6.67
N ARG A 357 1.91 -9.70 5.90
CA ARG A 357 3.30 -9.94 5.44
C ARG A 357 4.34 -9.35 6.39
N GLY A 358 4.00 -8.30 7.13
CA GLY A 358 4.92 -7.66 8.07
C GLY A 358 4.69 -6.16 8.21
N HIS A 359 5.35 -5.54 9.18
CA HIS A 359 5.40 -4.09 9.32
C HIS A 359 6.62 -3.54 8.57
N ALA A 360 6.38 -2.89 7.44
CA ALA A 360 7.36 -2.43 6.47
C ALA A 360 8.05 -1.13 6.95
N PRO A 361 9.33 -1.15 7.35
CA PRO A 361 10.00 0.01 7.93
C PRO A 361 10.13 1.23 7.01
N ASN A 362 10.33 1.05 5.70
CA ASN A 362 10.52 2.16 4.77
C ASN A 362 9.26 3.00 4.62
N THR A 363 8.10 2.35 4.65
CA THR A 363 6.79 3.02 4.56
C THR A 363 6.17 3.30 5.94
N ASN A 364 6.68 2.65 7.00
CA ASN A 364 6.11 2.66 8.34
C ASN A 364 4.63 2.22 8.35
N ARG A 365 4.33 1.15 7.59
CA ARG A 365 2.97 0.61 7.38
C ARG A 365 3.00 -0.90 7.38
N ASP A 366 1.87 -1.52 7.70
CA ASP A 366 1.70 -2.97 7.54
C ASP A 366 1.48 -3.32 6.06
N GLU A 367 2.16 -4.36 5.58
CA GLU A 367 1.93 -4.94 4.25
C GLU A 367 1.08 -6.20 4.35
N TYR A 368 0.22 -6.39 3.35
CA TYR A 368 -0.76 -7.46 3.31
C TYR A 368 -0.85 -8.06 1.91
N LEU A 369 -1.05 -9.37 1.85
CA LEU A 369 -1.56 -10.07 0.67
C LEU A 369 -3.05 -10.36 0.87
N TYR A 370 -3.90 -9.87 -0.02
CA TYR A 370 -5.34 -10.07 0.05
C TYR A 370 -5.73 -11.27 -0.81
N LEU A 371 -6.29 -12.30 -0.19
CA LEU A 371 -6.81 -13.47 -0.89
C LEU A 371 -8.31 -13.43 -1.02
N GLU A 372 -8.82 -13.73 -2.21
CA GLU A 372 -10.24 -13.88 -2.50
C GLU A 372 -10.51 -15.13 -3.34
N TRP A 373 -11.72 -15.67 -3.22
CA TRP A 373 -12.15 -16.81 -4.03
C TRP A 373 -13.34 -16.42 -4.90
N ARG A 374 -13.11 -16.33 -6.21
CA ARG A 374 -14.12 -15.96 -7.20
C ARG A 374 -14.77 -17.21 -7.78
N GLN A 375 -16.05 -17.07 -8.13
CA GLN A 375 -16.86 -18.09 -8.79
C GLN A 375 -17.76 -17.39 -9.83
N PRO A 376 -18.24 -18.09 -10.87
CA PRO A 376 -19.10 -17.51 -11.90
C PRO A 376 -20.53 -17.24 -11.38
N ILE A 377 -20.63 -16.29 -10.46
CA ILE A 377 -21.86 -15.85 -9.79
C ILE A 377 -22.13 -14.42 -10.22
N GLY A 378 -23.35 -14.15 -10.71
CA GLY A 378 -23.72 -12.80 -11.11
C GLY A 378 -22.84 -12.28 -12.26
N TYR A 379 -22.40 -11.03 -12.18
CA TYR A 379 -21.57 -10.39 -13.21
C TYR A 379 -20.18 -11.01 -13.39
N ASP A 380 -19.69 -11.77 -12.40
CA ASP A 380 -18.46 -12.55 -12.56
C ASP A 380 -18.58 -13.64 -13.62
N GLN A 381 -19.80 -14.07 -14.01
CA GLN A 381 -19.96 -14.97 -15.15
C GLN A 381 -19.31 -14.43 -16.43
N GLY A 382 -19.18 -13.10 -16.56
CA GLY A 382 -18.55 -12.42 -17.67
C GLY A 382 -17.02 -12.45 -17.71
N ILE A 383 -16.34 -12.99 -16.69
CA ILE A 383 -14.87 -13.13 -16.63
C ILE A 383 -14.42 -14.60 -16.61
N ASN A 384 -15.15 -15.48 -17.29
CA ASN A 384 -14.76 -16.87 -17.45
C ASN A 384 -13.60 -17.00 -18.46
N TRP A 385 -12.38 -16.97 -17.95
CA TRP A 385 -11.17 -17.07 -18.75
C TRP A 385 -10.55 -18.46 -18.65
N ARG A 386 -9.80 -18.85 -19.70
CA ARG A 386 -9.07 -20.13 -19.73
C ARG A 386 -9.94 -21.35 -19.35
N ASN A 387 -11.20 -21.36 -19.79
CA ASN A 387 -12.17 -22.41 -19.46
C ASN A 387 -12.39 -22.58 -17.94
N GLY A 388 -12.41 -21.47 -17.20
CA GLY A 388 -12.70 -21.40 -15.77
C GLY A 388 -11.47 -21.58 -14.87
N ALA A 389 -10.26 -21.53 -15.42
CA ALA A 389 -9.05 -21.70 -14.64
C ALA A 389 -8.90 -20.64 -13.54
N ASN A 390 -9.35 -19.40 -13.81
CA ASN A 390 -9.40 -18.31 -12.83
C ASN A 390 -10.35 -18.55 -11.64
N TYR A 391 -11.20 -19.58 -11.69
CA TYR A 391 -12.09 -19.96 -10.59
C TYR A 391 -11.58 -21.15 -9.77
N ASN A 392 -10.46 -21.75 -10.17
CA ASN A 392 -10.00 -23.04 -9.63
C ASN A 392 -8.95 -22.88 -8.50
N GLY A 393 -9.11 -21.84 -7.68
CA GLY A 393 -8.16 -21.48 -6.64
C GLY A 393 -8.47 -20.12 -6.04
N VAL A 394 -7.53 -19.58 -5.25
CA VAL A 394 -7.63 -18.23 -4.68
C VAL A 394 -6.79 -17.24 -5.50
N LEU A 395 -7.33 -16.05 -5.74
CA LEU A 395 -6.59 -14.94 -6.32
C LEU A 395 -5.86 -14.17 -5.22
N GLY A 396 -4.73 -13.56 -5.58
CA GLY A 396 -3.97 -12.70 -4.68
C GLY A 396 -3.86 -11.28 -5.22
N HIS A 397 -4.24 -10.30 -4.41
CA HIS A 397 -4.02 -8.88 -4.70
C HIS A 397 -3.10 -8.27 -3.66
N PHE A 398 -2.17 -7.46 -4.14
CA PHE A 398 -1.28 -6.66 -3.32
C PHE A 398 -1.60 -5.17 -3.45
N HIS A 399 -1.30 -4.40 -2.40
CA HIS A 399 -1.48 -2.94 -2.39
C HIS A 399 -0.38 -2.27 -1.56
N TRP A 400 0.33 -1.31 -2.16
CA TRP A 400 1.29 -0.48 -1.44
C TRP A 400 0.60 0.69 -0.74
N ASN A 401 0.88 0.85 0.55
CA ASN A 401 0.39 1.97 1.35
C ASN A 401 1.16 3.27 1.05
N ASN A 402 1.08 3.74 -0.20
CA ASN A 402 1.78 4.92 -0.72
C ASN A 402 0.85 6.12 -1.01
N GLY A 403 -0.40 6.06 -0.53
CA GLY A 403 -1.41 7.10 -0.73
C GLY A 403 -2.27 6.93 -1.99
N SER A 404 -1.93 6.00 -2.87
CA SER A 404 -2.82 5.52 -3.94
C SER A 404 -3.84 4.51 -3.37
N THR A 405 -4.85 4.13 -4.16
CA THR A 405 -5.70 2.96 -3.89
C THR A 405 -5.45 1.81 -4.86
N LYS A 406 -4.47 1.97 -5.76
CA LYS A 406 -4.11 1.01 -6.81
C LYS A 406 -3.82 -0.37 -6.24
N THR A 407 -4.35 -1.39 -6.90
CA THR A 407 -4.16 -2.80 -6.55
C THR A 407 -3.37 -3.52 -7.62
N TYR A 408 -2.70 -4.59 -7.23
CA TYR A 408 -1.86 -5.38 -8.12
C TYR A 408 -2.21 -6.85 -7.98
N LEU A 409 -2.80 -7.43 -9.01
CA LEU A 409 -2.96 -8.88 -9.13
C LEU A 409 -1.57 -9.51 -9.23
N ILE A 410 -1.32 -10.50 -8.37
CA ILE A 410 -0.11 -11.32 -8.41
C ILE A 410 -0.42 -12.66 -9.09
N ASP A 411 0.60 -13.29 -9.66
CA ASP A 411 0.44 -14.54 -10.42
C ASP A 411 1.12 -15.71 -9.70
N PHE A 412 0.32 -16.62 -9.13
CA PHE A 412 0.86 -17.83 -8.51
C PHE A 412 1.35 -18.88 -9.55
N SER A 413 0.97 -18.71 -10.82
CA SER A 413 1.39 -19.49 -11.99
C SER A 413 2.41 -18.75 -12.87
N TYR A 414 3.16 -17.79 -12.29
CA TYR A 414 4.08 -16.85 -12.95
C TYR A 414 5.02 -17.41 -14.05
N GLN A 415 5.25 -18.72 -14.13
CA GLN A 415 6.12 -19.32 -15.14
C GLN A 415 5.58 -19.19 -16.58
N ASP A 416 4.27 -19.05 -16.78
CA ASP A 416 3.67 -18.86 -18.11
C ASP A 416 3.43 -17.38 -18.48
N ASN A 417 3.59 -16.47 -17.51
CA ASN A 417 3.31 -15.04 -17.62
C ASN A 417 1.87 -14.72 -18.03
N ASP A 418 0.90 -15.53 -17.61
CA ASP A 418 -0.52 -15.31 -17.88
C ASP A 418 -1.34 -15.04 -16.60
N PHE A 419 -1.74 -13.79 -16.44
CA PHE A 419 -2.57 -13.38 -15.31
C PHE A 419 -4.03 -13.87 -15.38
N LEU A 420 -4.46 -14.46 -16.51
CA LEU A 420 -5.83 -14.99 -16.65
C LEU A 420 -6.08 -16.27 -15.85
N ASP A 421 -5.06 -16.93 -15.33
CA ASP A 421 -5.18 -18.08 -14.44
C ASP A 421 -4.27 -17.98 -13.21
N ALA A 422 -4.00 -16.75 -12.80
CA ALA A 422 -3.15 -16.31 -11.68
C ALA A 422 -3.46 -16.90 -10.29
N VAL A 423 -4.45 -17.80 -10.18
CA VAL A 423 -4.87 -18.39 -8.91
C VAL A 423 -3.83 -19.33 -8.33
N LEU A 424 -3.72 -19.33 -7.00
CA LEU A 424 -3.11 -20.46 -6.29
C LEU A 424 -4.12 -21.61 -6.32
N ARG A 425 -3.82 -22.66 -7.08
CA ARG A 425 -4.79 -23.72 -7.38
C ARG A 425 -4.99 -24.64 -6.18
N THR A 426 -6.13 -25.31 -6.15
CA THR A 426 -6.41 -26.35 -5.15
C THR A 426 -5.28 -27.40 -5.09
N GLY A 427 -4.81 -27.69 -3.89
CA GLY A 427 -3.70 -28.59 -3.61
C GLY A 427 -2.30 -27.96 -3.70
N GLN A 428 -2.18 -26.72 -4.20
CA GLN A 428 -0.89 -26.03 -4.27
C GLN A 428 -0.55 -25.30 -2.97
N THR A 429 0.75 -25.14 -2.76
CA THR A 429 1.34 -24.33 -1.69
C THR A 429 2.21 -23.26 -2.31
N TRP A 430 2.07 -22.03 -1.84
CA TRP A 430 2.98 -20.92 -2.11
C TRP A 430 3.68 -20.51 -0.82
N LEU A 431 4.95 -20.13 -0.93
CA LEU A 431 5.75 -19.59 0.17
C LEU A 431 6.27 -18.22 -0.24
N ASP A 432 6.11 -17.25 0.65
CA ASP A 432 6.76 -15.95 0.56
C ASP A 432 8.22 -16.11 1.00
N ASN A 433 9.15 -15.94 0.06
CA ASN A 433 10.59 -16.08 0.27
C ASN A 433 11.16 -15.03 1.26
N TYR A 434 10.40 -13.98 1.57
CA TYR A 434 10.89 -12.84 2.35
C TYR A 434 10.28 -12.75 3.75
N THR A 435 9.07 -13.28 3.93
CA THR A 435 8.27 -13.06 5.15
C THR A 435 7.84 -14.34 5.84
N GLY A 436 8.31 -15.50 5.38
CA GLY A 436 7.94 -16.79 5.98
C GLY A 436 6.46 -17.15 5.91
N LEU A 437 5.62 -16.28 5.34
CA LEU A 437 4.21 -16.52 5.06
C LEU A 437 4.11 -17.69 4.08
N GLY A 438 3.34 -18.70 4.44
CA GLY A 438 2.99 -19.81 3.56
C GLY A 438 1.49 -19.90 3.41
N VAL A 439 1.03 -20.21 2.20
CA VAL A 439 -0.38 -20.37 1.87
C VAL A 439 -0.53 -21.69 1.14
N ARG A 440 -1.36 -22.58 1.67
CA ARG A 440 -1.75 -23.83 1.01
C ARG A 440 -3.25 -23.84 0.77
N VAL A 441 -3.66 -24.00 -0.49
CA VAL A 441 -5.08 -24.17 -0.82
C VAL A 441 -5.43 -25.63 -0.63
N VAL A 442 -6.23 -25.93 0.39
CA VAL A 442 -6.65 -27.30 0.70
C VAL A 442 -7.65 -27.79 -0.32
N GLY A 443 -8.63 -26.95 -0.66
CA GLY A 443 -9.72 -27.24 -1.58
C GLY A 443 -11.06 -26.75 -1.05
N VAL A 444 -12.15 -27.19 -1.69
CA VAL A 444 -13.50 -26.77 -1.31
C VAL A 444 -14.11 -27.77 -0.32
N GLU A 445 -14.48 -27.29 0.87
CA GLU A 445 -15.21 -28.04 1.89
C GLU A 445 -16.48 -27.30 2.29
N ASN A 446 -17.63 -27.99 2.27
CA ASN A 446 -18.94 -27.41 2.61
C ASN A 446 -19.24 -26.11 1.82
N GLY A 447 -18.87 -26.08 0.54
CA GLY A 447 -19.08 -24.92 -0.35
C GLY A 447 -18.16 -23.72 -0.07
N ARG A 448 -17.10 -23.89 0.73
CA ARG A 448 -16.11 -22.85 1.06
C ARG A 448 -14.71 -23.30 0.66
N MET A 449 -13.92 -22.38 0.13
CA MET A 449 -12.50 -22.61 -0.16
C MET A 449 -11.71 -22.59 1.15
N VAL A 450 -11.06 -23.71 1.48
CA VAL A 450 -10.25 -23.87 2.69
C VAL A 450 -8.79 -23.59 2.36
N VAL A 451 -8.18 -22.71 3.15
CA VAL A 451 -6.80 -22.24 3.01
C VAL A 451 -6.07 -22.44 4.33
N GLU A 452 -4.96 -23.17 4.29
CA GLU A 452 -4.02 -23.23 5.41
C GLU A 452 -2.99 -22.12 5.26
N VAL A 453 -2.84 -21.33 6.33
CA VAL A 453 -1.83 -20.28 6.42
C VAL A 453 -0.80 -20.71 7.45
N SER A 454 0.46 -20.64 7.08
CA SER A 454 1.59 -20.84 7.99
C SER A 454 2.41 -19.57 8.08
N PHE A 455 2.98 -19.33 9.25
CA PHE A 455 4.08 -18.40 9.42
C PHE A 455 5.26 -19.27 9.83
N SER A 456 6.23 -19.43 8.94
CA SER A 456 7.47 -20.07 9.33
C SER A 456 8.21 -19.14 10.28
N ASP A 457 8.84 -19.75 11.28
CA ASP A 457 9.81 -19.13 12.18
C ASP A 457 11.07 -18.73 11.37
N THR A 458 10.92 -17.94 10.30
CA THR A 458 12.05 -17.35 9.58
C THR A 458 12.56 -16.18 10.39
N GLY A 459 13.34 -16.50 11.43
CA GLY A 459 14.15 -15.50 12.09
C GLY A 459 15.03 -14.82 11.06
N ASN A 460 14.93 -13.49 10.97
CA ASN A 460 15.88 -12.69 10.21
C ASN A 460 17.24 -12.85 10.88
N LEU A 461 18.19 -13.47 10.18
CA LEU A 461 19.57 -13.55 10.64
C LEU A 461 20.17 -12.15 10.61
N THR A 462 20.50 -11.59 11.77
CA THR A 462 21.18 -10.32 11.90
C THR A 462 22.65 -10.55 12.24
N GLU A 463 23.53 -10.01 11.40
CA GLU A 463 24.98 -10.09 11.56
C GLU A 463 25.48 -9.11 12.63
N PRO A 464 26.61 -9.39 13.28
CA PRO A 464 27.24 -8.46 14.20
C PRO A 464 27.74 -7.22 13.45
N ILE A 465 27.44 -6.03 13.97
CA ILE A 465 27.88 -4.74 13.39
C ILE A 465 29.11 -4.16 14.11
N GLY A 466 29.48 -4.73 15.25
CA GLY A 466 30.62 -4.32 16.04
C GLY A 466 30.88 -5.26 17.20
N PHE A 467 32.13 -5.32 17.65
CA PHE A 467 32.49 -6.04 18.87
C PHE A 467 33.63 -5.33 19.60
N GLN A 468 33.76 -5.60 20.89
CA GLN A 468 34.85 -5.13 21.72
C GLN A 468 35.28 -6.24 22.67
N VAL A 469 36.60 -6.44 22.83
CA VAL A 469 37.15 -7.32 23.87
C VAL A 469 37.30 -6.48 25.15
N THR A 470 36.56 -6.87 26.18
CA THR A 470 36.44 -6.17 27.46
C THR A 470 37.14 -6.88 28.62
N GLY A 471 37.55 -8.13 28.41
CA GLY A 471 38.37 -8.93 29.33
C GLY A 471 39.36 -9.80 28.56
N GLY A 472 40.57 -9.98 29.09
CA GLY A 472 41.66 -10.64 28.37
C GLY A 472 42.34 -9.72 27.35
N VAL A 473 43.04 -10.30 26.37
CA VAL A 473 43.64 -9.57 25.25
C VAL A 473 43.34 -10.26 23.93
N ARG A 474 42.80 -9.52 22.97
CA ARG A 474 42.62 -10.00 21.59
C ARG A 474 43.98 -10.24 20.94
N THR A 475 44.25 -11.48 20.54
CA THR A 475 45.49 -11.84 19.83
C THR A 475 45.29 -11.94 18.32
N SER A 476 44.09 -12.27 17.85
CA SER A 476 43.74 -12.34 16.42
C SER A 476 42.23 -12.23 16.17
N GLY A 477 41.86 -12.11 14.89
CA GLY A 477 40.48 -12.09 14.40
C GLY A 477 39.82 -10.71 14.39
N GLY A 478 38.82 -10.55 13.53
CA GLY A 478 38.03 -9.34 13.31
C GLY A 478 36.53 -9.62 13.25
N LEU A 479 35.75 -8.60 12.88
CA LEU A 479 34.28 -8.69 12.89
C LEU A 479 33.75 -9.73 11.90
N SER A 480 34.42 -9.91 10.76
CA SER A 480 34.07 -10.91 9.75
C SER A 480 34.12 -12.35 10.27
N ASP A 481 35.00 -12.61 11.24
CA ASP A 481 35.22 -13.93 11.84
C ASP A 481 34.15 -14.24 12.92
N LEU A 482 33.06 -13.47 12.99
CA LEU A 482 31.92 -13.72 13.89
C LEU A 482 30.61 -13.99 13.12
N ILE A 483 30.63 -13.92 11.79
CA ILE A 483 29.43 -13.96 10.95
C ILE A 483 29.01 -15.40 10.63
N SER A 484 29.99 -16.26 10.35
CA SER A 484 29.78 -17.62 9.83
C SER A 484 30.49 -18.66 10.68
N SER A 485 29.96 -19.89 10.69
CA SER A 485 30.65 -21.05 11.26
C SER A 485 31.64 -21.56 10.21
N ASP A 486 32.89 -21.09 10.26
CA ASP A 486 33.89 -21.38 9.22
C ASP A 486 35.28 -21.73 9.78
N ASN A 487 35.39 -21.94 11.10
CA ASN A 487 36.63 -22.17 11.84
C ASN A 487 37.64 -21.02 11.71
N ARG A 488 37.17 -19.77 11.55
CA ARG A 488 37.96 -18.55 11.71
C ARG A 488 37.55 -17.87 12.99
N TYR A 489 38.53 -17.55 13.82
CA TYR A 489 38.26 -17.16 15.19
C TYR A 489 38.67 -15.73 15.50
N VAL A 490 37.83 -15.03 16.25
CA VAL A 490 38.31 -14.05 17.22
C VAL A 490 38.94 -14.80 18.39
N VAL A 491 40.23 -14.57 18.62
CA VAL A 491 41.00 -15.24 19.69
C VAL A 491 41.31 -14.25 20.79
N ILE A 492 40.93 -14.61 22.01
CA ILE A 492 41.14 -13.82 23.22
C ILE A 492 42.01 -14.63 24.18
N GLU A 493 43.22 -14.14 24.41
CA GLU A 493 44.10 -14.65 25.46
C GLU A 493 43.53 -14.26 26.83
N ALA A 494 43.24 -15.26 27.65
CA ALA A 494 42.70 -15.09 28.98
C ALA A 494 43.72 -14.43 29.90
N ARG A 495 43.32 -13.33 30.56
CA ARG A 495 44.14 -12.64 31.56
C ARG A 495 43.43 -12.62 32.89
N ARG A 496 44.20 -12.83 33.96
CA ARG A 496 43.67 -12.74 35.32
C ARG A 496 43.17 -11.32 35.57
N PRO A 497 41.88 -11.13 35.86
CA PRO A 497 41.35 -9.82 36.16
C PRO A 497 41.85 -9.33 37.52
N THR A 498 41.97 -8.01 37.68
CA THR A 498 42.33 -7.35 38.93
C THR A 498 41.16 -7.31 39.93
N GLU A 499 39.93 -7.34 39.42
CA GLU A 499 38.69 -7.41 40.20
C GLU A 499 38.22 -8.85 40.38
N ALA A 500 37.73 -9.17 41.57
CA ALA A 500 37.10 -10.46 41.83
C ALA A 500 35.80 -10.62 41.01
N ALA A 501 35.46 -11.86 40.64
CA ALA A 501 34.25 -12.20 39.89
C ALA A 501 34.12 -11.59 38.48
N ARG A 502 35.25 -11.22 37.85
CA ARG A 502 35.29 -10.91 36.42
C ARG A 502 35.72 -12.12 35.58
N PRO A 503 35.26 -12.21 34.32
CA PRO A 503 35.77 -13.20 33.38
C PRO A 503 37.23 -12.92 33.00
N PHE A 504 37.97 -13.97 32.66
CA PHE A 504 39.37 -13.88 32.24
C PHE A 504 39.50 -13.52 30.76
N ALA A 505 38.51 -13.91 29.95
CA ALA A 505 38.32 -13.50 28.57
C ALA A 505 36.85 -13.04 28.42
N GLU A 506 36.62 -11.90 27.80
CA GLU A 506 35.26 -11.36 27.61
C GLU A 506 35.17 -10.51 26.35
N MET A 507 34.05 -10.62 25.65
CA MET A 507 33.72 -9.74 24.55
C MET A 507 32.26 -9.29 24.59
N THR A 508 32.00 -8.07 24.14
CA THR A 508 30.67 -7.58 23.81
C THR A 508 30.49 -7.53 22.30
N VAL A 509 29.30 -7.90 21.82
CA VAL A 509 28.93 -7.90 20.40
C VAL A 509 27.60 -7.18 20.23
N ASP A 510 27.54 -6.29 19.24
CA ASP A 510 26.37 -5.46 18.94
C ASP A 510 25.78 -5.86 17.57
N THR A 511 24.45 -5.84 17.45
CA THR A 511 23.69 -5.97 16.19
C THR A 511 22.50 -5.00 16.18
N LEU A 512 21.79 -4.92 15.05
CA LEU A 512 20.53 -4.19 14.94
C LEU A 512 19.38 -5.18 14.71
N SER A 513 18.38 -5.11 15.57
CA SER A 513 17.14 -5.87 15.34
C SER A 513 16.33 -5.23 14.20
N PRO A 514 15.78 -6.01 13.25
CA PRO A 514 14.86 -5.48 12.26
C PRO A 514 13.53 -5.03 12.90
N PHE A 515 13.14 -5.66 14.01
CA PHE A 515 11.85 -5.45 14.67
C PHE A 515 12.02 -4.79 16.04
N ARG A 516 11.02 -3.99 16.47
CA ARG A 516 11.04 -3.37 17.81
C ARG A 516 10.62 -4.35 18.91
N ASN A 517 9.65 -5.20 18.62
CA ASN A 517 9.02 -6.13 19.57
C ASN A 517 8.86 -7.52 18.92
N PRO A 518 9.95 -8.23 18.59
CA PRO A 518 9.86 -9.54 17.96
C PRO A 518 9.26 -10.57 18.93
N PRO A 519 8.40 -11.50 18.53
CA PRO A 519 7.87 -12.53 19.44
C PRO A 519 8.96 -13.46 19.99
N ARG A 520 10.09 -13.58 19.27
CA ARG A 520 11.23 -14.40 19.66
C ARG A 520 12.54 -13.79 19.18
N LEU A 521 13.58 -13.94 19.99
CA LEU A 521 14.95 -13.56 19.68
C LEU A 521 15.87 -14.71 20.06
N ASP A 522 16.57 -15.27 19.09
CA ASP A 522 17.54 -16.33 19.32
C ASP A 522 18.96 -15.80 19.12
N LEU A 523 19.79 -15.85 20.17
CA LEU A 523 21.23 -15.57 20.10
C LEU A 523 21.98 -16.88 19.87
N ILE A 524 22.79 -16.94 18.82
CA ILE A 524 23.61 -18.10 18.46
C ILE A 524 25.08 -17.72 18.68
N VAL A 525 25.77 -18.47 19.55
CA VAL A 525 27.20 -18.32 19.81
C VAL A 525 27.90 -19.64 19.54
N GLU A 526 28.98 -19.61 18.76
CA GLU A 526 29.87 -20.74 18.55
C GLU A 526 31.26 -20.40 19.02
N ALA A 527 31.77 -21.19 19.97
CA ALA A 527 33.06 -20.94 20.58
C ALA A 527 33.68 -22.18 21.23
N ALA A 528 34.98 -22.07 21.50
CA ALA A 528 35.79 -23.03 22.24
C ALA A 528 36.68 -22.32 23.27
N ALA A 529 37.17 -23.05 24.27
CA ALA A 529 38.20 -22.61 25.19
C ALA A 529 39.29 -23.67 25.33
N THR A 530 40.57 -23.27 25.26
CA THR A 530 41.70 -24.23 25.30
C THR A 530 41.98 -24.81 26.68
N ALA A 531 41.23 -24.38 27.71
CA ALA A 531 41.31 -24.87 29.08
C ALA A 531 39.90 -24.96 29.70
N PRO A 532 39.72 -25.70 30.81
CA PRO A 532 38.45 -25.76 31.53
C PRO A 532 37.99 -24.37 31.97
N ALA A 533 36.89 -23.89 31.39
CA ALA A 533 36.29 -22.61 31.72
C ALA A 533 34.77 -22.73 31.76
N ILE A 534 34.11 -21.80 32.45
CA ILE A 534 32.66 -21.61 32.39
C ILE A 534 32.37 -20.46 31.43
N GLN A 535 31.67 -20.75 30.34
CA GLN A 535 31.11 -19.75 29.44
C GLN A 535 29.81 -19.21 30.03
N VAL A 536 29.70 -17.90 30.12
CA VAL A 536 28.49 -17.17 30.49
C VAL A 536 28.13 -16.22 29.36
N ILE A 537 26.86 -16.24 28.95
CA ILE A 537 26.30 -15.37 27.92
C ILE A 537 25.24 -14.50 28.58
N GLU A 538 25.35 -13.20 28.34
CA GLU A 538 24.44 -12.19 28.85
C GLU A 538 23.93 -11.32 27.71
N MET A 539 22.74 -10.76 27.88
CA MET A 539 22.17 -9.76 26.97
C MET A 539 21.86 -8.48 27.72
N TRP A 540 22.04 -7.32 27.08
CA TRP A 540 21.81 -6.03 27.72
C TRP A 540 20.31 -5.73 27.80
N ASN A 541 19.78 -5.70 29.02
CA ASN A 541 18.40 -5.36 29.30
C ASN A 541 18.27 -3.83 29.43
N TYR A 542 17.67 -3.19 28.42
CA TYR A 542 17.47 -1.75 28.34
C TYR A 542 16.40 -1.22 29.31
N ASP A 543 15.51 -2.08 29.82
CA ASP A 543 14.52 -1.66 30.82
C ASP A 543 15.17 -1.47 32.20
N THR A 544 16.15 -2.33 32.53
CA THR A 544 16.82 -2.34 33.84
C THR A 544 18.22 -1.73 33.82
N GLU A 545 18.73 -1.41 32.64
CA GLU A 545 20.10 -0.95 32.39
C GLU A 545 21.17 -1.89 32.97
N ARG A 546 20.95 -3.20 32.83
CA ARG A 546 21.82 -4.25 33.37
C ARG A 546 22.01 -5.39 32.37
N TRP A 547 23.11 -6.12 32.54
CA TRP A 547 23.31 -7.40 31.88
C TRP A 547 22.45 -8.48 32.53
N GLU A 548 21.68 -9.20 31.72
CA GLU A 548 20.85 -10.34 32.13
C GLU A 548 21.53 -11.63 31.65
N GLU A 549 21.84 -12.56 32.55
CA GLU A 549 22.40 -13.87 32.21
C GLU A 549 21.34 -14.72 31.49
N VAL A 550 21.64 -15.11 30.25
CA VAL A 550 20.76 -15.90 29.40
C VAL A 550 21.28 -17.32 29.16
N SER A 551 22.56 -17.59 29.44
CA SER A 551 23.13 -18.94 29.41
C SER A 551 24.40 -19.04 30.27
N ARG A 552 24.60 -20.21 30.88
CA ARG A 552 25.80 -20.60 31.62
C ARG A 552 26.11 -22.06 31.36
N ARG A 553 27.33 -22.35 30.91
CA ARG A 553 27.75 -23.71 30.57
C ARG A 553 29.25 -23.92 30.72
N VAL A 554 29.67 -25.18 30.80
CA VAL A 554 31.09 -25.53 30.67
C VAL A 554 31.52 -25.34 29.22
N ALA A 555 32.63 -24.64 29.01
CA ALA A 555 33.24 -24.45 27.70
C ALA A 555 33.94 -25.75 27.24
N THR A 556 33.94 -25.99 25.94
CA THR A 556 34.55 -27.17 25.31
C THR A 556 35.91 -26.84 24.68
N PRO A 557 36.84 -27.81 24.59
CA PRO A 557 38.13 -27.61 23.92
C PRO A 557 38.01 -27.48 22.40
N SER A 558 36.95 -28.03 21.81
CA SER A 558 36.54 -27.86 20.41
C SER A 558 35.36 -26.92 20.31
N ASP A 559 35.04 -26.44 19.11
CA ASP A 559 33.89 -25.58 18.89
C ASP A 559 32.59 -26.26 19.34
N SER A 560 31.76 -25.47 20.00
CA SER A 560 30.41 -25.85 20.34
C SER A 560 29.47 -24.67 20.13
N THR A 561 28.35 -24.94 19.48
CA THR A 561 27.28 -23.97 19.31
C THR A 561 26.37 -23.98 20.54
N VAL A 562 25.93 -22.80 20.94
CA VAL A 562 24.83 -22.58 21.86
C VAL A 562 23.83 -21.63 21.21
N GLN A 563 22.55 -22.01 21.25
CA GLN A 563 21.44 -21.16 20.86
C GLN A 563 20.63 -20.83 22.10
N VAL A 564 20.41 -19.54 22.34
CA VAL A 564 19.68 -19.03 23.48
C VAL A 564 18.42 -18.33 22.98
N SER A 565 17.25 -18.89 23.32
CA SER A 565 15.96 -18.39 22.86
C SER A 565 15.25 -17.55 23.92
N VAL A 566 14.95 -16.30 23.58
CA VAL A 566 14.10 -15.41 24.37
C VAL A 566 12.74 -15.34 23.69
N THR A 567 11.71 -15.86 24.33
CA THR A 567 10.33 -15.96 23.79
C THR A 567 9.31 -15.12 24.56
N SER A 568 9.74 -14.39 25.57
CA SER A 568 8.88 -13.51 26.38
C SER A 568 9.59 -12.20 26.68
N ASN A 569 8.84 -11.09 26.67
CA ASN A 569 9.33 -9.72 26.89
C ASN A 569 10.63 -9.39 26.14
N THR A 570 10.74 -9.80 24.88
CA THR A 570 11.93 -9.63 24.02
C THR A 570 12.34 -8.17 23.82
N ALA A 571 11.37 -7.24 23.84
CA ALA A 571 11.59 -5.81 23.69
C ALA A 571 12.61 -5.23 24.69
N ARG A 572 12.73 -5.84 25.88
CA ARG A 572 13.71 -5.41 26.90
C ARG A 572 15.16 -5.50 26.42
N PHE A 573 15.46 -6.31 25.41
CA PHE A 573 16.81 -6.46 24.85
C PHE A 573 17.06 -5.57 23.62
N ILE A 574 16.10 -4.74 23.22
CA ILE A 574 16.17 -3.93 22.00
C ILE A 574 16.06 -2.46 22.37
N GLN A 575 17.09 -1.67 22.06
CA GLN A 575 17.10 -0.25 22.40
C GLN A 575 15.96 0.50 21.69
N PRO A 576 15.11 1.24 22.43
CA PRO A 576 14.10 2.09 21.82
C PRO A 576 14.72 3.13 20.88
N GLY A 577 14.23 3.20 19.64
CA GLY A 577 14.65 4.18 18.64
C GLY A 577 15.69 3.64 17.66
N THR A 578 16.84 3.15 18.15
CA THR A 578 17.96 2.67 17.32
C THR A 578 17.84 1.19 16.94
N ARG A 579 17.09 0.39 17.73
CA ARG A 579 16.98 -1.08 17.63
C ARG A 579 18.30 -1.83 17.93
N LEU A 580 19.22 -1.20 18.65
CA LEU A 580 20.47 -1.82 19.06
C LEU A 580 20.21 -3.00 20.01
N VAL A 581 20.80 -4.15 19.68
CA VAL A 581 20.83 -5.35 20.53
C VAL A 581 22.28 -5.64 20.88
N ARG A 582 22.53 -6.01 22.14
CA ARG A 582 23.87 -6.23 22.66
C ARG A 582 23.96 -7.53 23.46
N ALA A 583 24.96 -8.35 23.15
CA ALA A 583 25.33 -9.53 23.93
C ALA A 583 26.74 -9.39 24.51
N ARG A 584 26.99 -10.14 25.58
CA ARG A 584 28.31 -10.30 26.20
C ARG A 584 28.58 -11.77 26.39
N VAL A 585 29.76 -12.21 25.98
CA VAL A 585 30.23 -13.59 26.13
C VAL A 585 31.50 -13.55 26.97
N GLY A 586 31.46 -14.18 28.14
CA GLY A 586 32.56 -14.22 29.09
C GLY A 586 32.95 -15.65 29.46
N TRP A 587 34.25 -15.87 29.69
CA TRP A 587 34.79 -17.14 30.17
C TRP A 587 35.46 -16.96 31.53
N TYR A 588 34.95 -17.69 32.52
CA TYR A 588 35.43 -17.72 33.89
C TYR A 588 36.28 -18.96 34.11
N ASP A 589 37.35 -18.82 34.88
CA ASP A 589 38.20 -19.96 35.24
C ASP A 589 37.41 -20.98 36.07
N ASN A 590 37.57 -22.27 35.77
CA ASN A 590 36.84 -23.36 36.40
C ASN A 590 37.73 -24.27 37.27
N GLN A 591 39.02 -23.95 37.45
CA GLN A 591 39.94 -24.59 38.44
C GLN A 591 41.31 -23.86 38.48
N ILE A 592 42.38 -24.48 39.02
CA ILE A 592 43.71 -23.85 39.24
C ILE A 592 44.20 -23.13 37.96
N PRO A 593 44.60 -21.85 38.04
CA PRO A 593 44.90 -21.04 36.86
C PRO A 593 46.10 -21.61 36.10
N LEU A 594 45.84 -22.24 34.96
CA LEU A 594 46.87 -22.46 33.96
C LEU A 594 47.26 -21.10 33.41
N ALA A 595 48.55 -20.75 33.50
CA ALA A 595 49.06 -19.54 32.89
C ALA A 595 48.95 -19.72 31.36
N PHE A 596 48.12 -18.88 30.73
CA PHE A 596 47.93 -18.75 29.27
C PHE A 596 47.02 -19.81 28.61
N TRP A 597 45.71 -19.55 28.63
CA TRP A 597 44.71 -20.23 27.79
C TRP A 597 43.93 -19.22 26.94
N GLN A 598 43.22 -19.68 25.93
CA GLN A 598 42.51 -18.83 24.97
C GLN A 598 41.04 -19.20 24.87
N ALA A 599 40.18 -18.19 24.76
CA ALA A 599 38.84 -18.32 24.20
C ALA A 599 38.91 -18.08 22.69
N ARG A 600 38.25 -18.91 21.91
CA ARG A 600 38.14 -18.83 20.45
C ARG A 600 36.67 -18.72 20.09
N VAL A 601 36.29 -17.67 19.39
CA VAL A 601 34.89 -17.38 19.04
C VAL A 601 34.78 -17.36 17.53
N ASP A 602 33.96 -18.25 17.00
CA ASP A 602 33.77 -18.50 15.56
C ASP A 602 32.52 -17.79 15.04
N ARG A 603 31.46 -17.70 15.87
CA ARG A 603 30.20 -17.11 15.44
C ARG A 603 29.45 -16.45 16.58
N VAL A 604 28.91 -15.25 16.35
CA VAL A 604 27.95 -14.56 17.23
C VAL A 604 26.92 -13.82 16.39
N VAL A 605 25.72 -14.38 16.26
CA VAL A 605 24.62 -13.86 15.41
C VAL A 605 23.28 -13.98 16.12
N TRP A 606 22.26 -13.27 15.63
CA TRP A 606 20.89 -13.40 16.14
C TRP A 606 19.92 -13.79 15.03
N ASN A 607 18.97 -14.65 15.34
CA ASN A 607 17.76 -14.83 14.56
C ASN A 607 16.63 -14.04 15.25
N VAL A 608 16.10 -13.04 14.55
CA VAL A 608 15.02 -12.19 15.06
C VAL A 608 13.72 -12.55 14.33
N TYR A 609 12.78 -13.13 15.07
CA TYR A 609 11.51 -13.63 14.53
C TYR A 609 10.47 -12.50 14.53
N PHE A 610 9.40 -12.64 13.74
CA PHE A 610 8.28 -11.68 13.66
C PHE A 610 6.95 -12.36 13.94
#